data_AF-A0A3P1VA40-F1
#
_entry.id   AF-A0A3P1VA40-F1
#
_cell.length_a   1.000
_cell.length_b   1.000
_cell.length_c   1.000
_cell.angle_alpha   90.00
_cell.angle_beta   90.00
_cell.angle_gamma   90.00
#
_symmetry.space_group_name_H-M   'P 1'
#
loop_
_entity.id
_entity.type
_entity.pdbx_description
1 polymer ?
#
loop_
_entity_poly.entity_id
_entity_poly.type
_entity_poly.pdbx_seq_one_letter_code
_entity_poly.pdbx_strand_id
1 'polypeptide(L)'
;MEPVSRKGSADSAVTYSSHGSTTTASLSGDVNFDVDSATLTERAKEVLDGIAEGWGSRPPASVTVVGHTDSVADDGHNQTLSEQRAQAVAEYLTSKAPSVTVESSGKGESEPVASETKEDGSVSEEGKAANRRVEITWQQ
;
A
#
# COMPACT_ATOMS: atom_id res chain seq x y z
N MET A 1 -25.34 2.55 5.93
CA MET A 1 -23.95 2.69 5.46
C MET A 1 -23.18 3.37 6.55
N GLU A 2 -22.21 2.69 7.17
CA GLU A 2 -21.32 3.33 8.14
C GLU A 2 -20.42 4.35 7.42
N PRO A 3 -20.13 5.52 8.03
CA PRO A 3 -19.28 6.53 7.40
C PRO A 3 -17.83 6.04 7.28
N VAL A 4 -17.24 6.21 6.09
CA VAL A 4 -15.80 5.96 5.86
C VAL A 4 -15.03 7.23 6.20
N SER A 5 -14.16 7.18 7.23
CA SER A 5 -13.20 8.27 7.48
C SER A 5 -11.98 8.08 6.59
N ARG A 6 -11.56 9.14 5.87
CA ARG A 6 -10.33 9.17 5.09
C ARG A 6 -9.36 10.21 5.64
N LYS A 7 -8.11 9.83 5.90
CA LYS A 7 -7.05 10.75 6.39
C LYS A 7 -5.77 10.49 5.62
N GLY A 8 -5.22 11.50 4.96
CA GLY A 8 -3.95 11.40 4.22
C GLY A 8 -2.78 12.07 4.96
N SER A 9 -1.56 11.66 4.63
CA SER A 9 -0.35 12.41 4.95
C SER A 9 -0.20 13.62 4.01
N ALA A 10 0.41 14.71 4.49
CA ALA A 10 0.54 15.97 3.75
C ALA A 10 1.37 15.86 2.47
N ASP A 11 2.25 14.86 2.41
CA ASP A 11 3.12 14.51 1.29
C ASP A 11 2.57 13.36 0.43
N SER A 12 1.30 12.96 0.65
CA SER A 12 0.64 11.87 -0.06
C SER A 12 1.31 10.49 0.09
N ALA A 13 2.25 10.31 1.03
CA ALA A 13 2.93 9.03 1.25
C ALA A 13 1.95 7.92 1.67
N VAL A 14 0.90 8.26 2.42
CA VAL A 14 -0.10 7.29 2.90
C VAL A 14 -1.48 7.93 2.99
N THR A 15 -2.51 7.17 2.64
CA THR A 15 -3.91 7.47 2.93
C THR A 15 -4.54 6.36 3.75
N TYR A 16 -5.22 6.72 4.83
CA TYR A 16 -5.97 5.80 5.68
C TYR A 16 -7.45 5.83 5.32
N SER A 17 -8.08 4.66 5.29
CA SER A 17 -9.53 4.50 5.27
C SER A 17 -9.96 3.49 6.32
N SER A 18 -11.01 3.80 7.08
CA SER A 18 -11.57 2.88 8.08
C SER A 18 -13.03 2.56 7.78
N HIS A 19 -13.40 1.28 7.93
CA HIS A 19 -14.78 0.79 7.83
C HIS A 19 -15.05 -0.23 8.95
N GLY A 20 -15.88 0.15 9.92
CA GLY A 20 -16.06 -0.62 11.15
C GLY A 20 -14.74 -0.75 11.93
N SER A 21 -14.36 -1.98 12.27
CA SER A 21 -13.07 -2.31 12.91
C SER A 21 -11.91 -2.48 11.93
N THR A 22 -12.15 -2.42 10.61
CA THR A 22 -11.11 -2.60 9.60
C THR A 22 -10.50 -1.26 9.23
N THR A 23 -9.16 -1.19 9.27
CA THR A 23 -8.39 -0.04 8.78
C THR A 23 -7.51 -0.51 7.63
N THR A 24 -7.50 0.29 6.55
CA THR A 24 -6.58 0.12 5.42
C THR A 24 -5.72 1.38 5.30
N ALA A 25 -4.40 1.20 5.29
CA ALA A 25 -3.44 2.21 4.89
C ALA A 25 -2.98 1.92 3.47
N SER A 26 -3.18 2.87 2.56
CA SER A 26 -2.71 2.80 1.17
C SER A 26 -1.46 3.66 1.04
N LEU A 27 -0.31 3.00 0.85
CA LEU A 27 0.98 3.64 0.65
C LEU A 27 1.18 3.91 -0.85
N SER A 28 1.54 5.14 -1.21
CA SER A 28 1.85 5.51 -2.60
C SER A 28 3.16 4.87 -3.06
N GLY A 29 3.16 4.21 -4.22
CA GLY A 29 4.35 3.58 -4.80
C GLY A 29 5.48 4.58 -5.04
N ASP A 30 5.15 5.79 -5.49
CA ASP A 30 6.10 6.81 -5.93
C ASP A 30 6.88 7.46 -4.78
N VAL A 31 6.31 7.44 -3.58
CA VAL A 31 6.91 8.05 -2.38
C VAL A 31 7.61 6.99 -1.53
N ASN A 32 7.06 5.78 -1.50
CA ASN A 32 7.50 4.76 -0.57
C ASN A 32 8.54 3.80 -1.15
N PHE A 33 8.76 3.82 -2.48
CA PHE A 33 9.75 2.97 -3.14
C PHE A 33 10.63 3.77 -4.10
N ASP A 34 11.87 3.30 -4.28
CA ASP A 34 12.71 3.76 -5.37
C ASP A 34 12.09 3.39 -6.73
N VAL A 35 12.44 4.15 -7.78
CA VAL A 35 11.92 3.94 -9.15
C VAL A 35 12.18 2.50 -9.60
N ASP A 36 11.12 1.84 -10.07
CA ASP A 36 11.16 0.45 -10.56
C ASP A 36 11.76 -0.56 -9.58
N SER A 37 11.61 -0.30 -8.27
CA SER A 37 12.19 -1.12 -7.22
C SER A 37 11.18 -1.46 -6.12
N ALA A 38 11.53 -2.46 -5.32
CA ALA A 38 10.89 -2.81 -4.05
C ALA A 38 11.66 -2.29 -2.82
N THR A 39 12.74 -1.53 -3.02
CA THR A 39 13.48 -0.88 -1.94
C THR A 39 12.62 0.18 -1.26
N LEU A 40 12.39 0.03 0.05
CA LEU A 40 11.69 1.03 0.86
C LEU A 40 12.54 2.29 1.07
N THR A 41 11.95 3.45 0.80
CA THR A 41 12.57 4.75 1.11
C THR A 41 12.61 4.99 2.62
N GLU A 42 13.45 5.91 3.10
CA GLU A 42 13.42 6.32 4.51
C GLU A 42 12.05 6.87 4.92
N ARG A 43 11.37 7.56 3.99
CA ARG A 43 10.02 8.05 4.24
C ARG A 43 9.01 6.91 4.43
N ALA A 44 9.13 5.84 3.65
CA ALA A 44 8.32 4.64 3.84
C ALA A 44 8.51 4.03 5.23
N LYS A 45 9.76 3.94 5.68
CA LYS A 45 10.11 3.41 7.01
C LYS A 45 9.48 4.23 8.12
N GLU A 46 9.50 5.57 8.04
CA GLU A 46 8.82 6.45 8.99
C GLU A 46 7.31 6.23 9.01
N VAL A 47 6.69 6.06 7.84
CA VAL A 47 5.25 5.78 7.73
C VAL A 47 4.91 4.44 8.38
N LEU A 48 5.69 3.39 8.07
CA LEU A 48 5.49 2.04 8.61
C LEU A 48 5.76 1.99 10.12
N ASP A 49 6.73 2.74 10.62
CA ASP A 49 6.98 2.92 12.05
C ASP A 49 5.76 3.54 12.73
N GLY A 50 5.20 4.61 12.16
CA GLY A 50 3.98 5.23 12.69
C GLY A 50 2.76 4.29 12.68
N ILE A 51 2.64 3.41 11.69
CA ILE A 51 1.59 2.37 11.66
C ILE A 51 1.80 1.38 12.81
N ALA A 52 3.01 0.84 12.95
CA ALA A 52 3.33 -0.13 13.99
C ALA A 52 3.22 0.46 15.41
N GLU A 53 3.65 1.70 15.61
CA GLU A 53 3.47 2.43 16.87
C GLU A 53 1.99 2.68 17.18
N GLY A 54 1.19 2.97 16.15
CA GLY A 54 -0.26 3.20 16.28
C GLY A 54 -1.03 1.99 16.81
N TRP A 55 -0.49 0.78 16.65
CA TRP A 55 -1.04 -0.44 17.26
C TRP A 55 -0.89 -0.48 18.78
N GLY A 56 0.12 0.22 19.32
CA GLY A 56 0.32 0.40 20.76
C GLY A 56 0.27 -0.90 21.56
N SER A 57 -0.53 -0.90 22.64
CA SER A 57 -0.69 -2.06 23.53
C SER A 57 -1.68 -3.11 23.03
N ARG A 58 -2.37 -2.86 21.92
CA ARG A 58 -3.37 -3.76 21.34
C ARG A 58 -3.05 -4.02 19.87
N PRO A 59 -1.98 -4.77 19.58
CA PRO A 59 -1.64 -5.12 18.22
C PRO A 59 -2.72 -5.98 17.56
N PRO A 60 -2.96 -5.81 16.24
CA PRO A 60 -3.84 -6.70 15.51
C PRO A 60 -3.27 -8.12 15.51
N ALA A 61 -4.13 -9.14 15.47
CA ALA A 61 -3.68 -10.52 15.38
C ALA A 61 -2.99 -10.79 14.03
N SER A 62 -3.53 -10.20 12.96
CA SER A 62 -3.04 -10.35 11.59
C SER A 62 -3.11 -9.03 10.83
N VAL A 63 -2.17 -8.87 9.89
CA VAL A 63 -2.08 -7.77 8.93
C VAL A 63 -1.93 -8.38 7.55
N THR A 64 -2.68 -7.87 6.58
CA THR A 64 -2.54 -8.24 5.16
C THR A 64 -1.89 -7.10 4.40
N VAL A 65 -0.92 -7.41 3.57
CA VAL A 65 -0.20 -6.47 2.72
C VAL A 65 -0.38 -6.88 1.26
N VAL A 66 -0.92 -5.98 0.44
CA VAL A 66 -1.17 -6.24 -0.99
C VAL A 66 -0.50 -5.18 -1.85
N GLY A 67 0.36 -5.61 -2.76
CA GLY A 67 1.03 -4.73 -3.71
C GLY A 67 0.31 -4.64 -5.05
N HIS A 68 0.34 -3.45 -5.66
CA HIS A 68 -0.25 -3.17 -6.97
C HIS A 68 0.68 -2.30 -7.84
N THR A 69 0.52 -2.38 -9.15
CA THR A 69 1.24 -1.59 -10.15
C THR A 69 0.26 -0.81 -11.04
N ASP A 70 0.81 0.06 -11.89
CA ASP A 70 0.07 0.61 -13.03
C ASP A 70 0.12 -0.37 -14.22
N SER A 71 -0.55 -0.02 -15.33
CA SER A 71 -0.65 -0.87 -16.53
C SER A 71 0.48 -0.70 -17.56
N VAL A 72 1.62 -0.14 -17.16
CA VAL A 72 2.68 0.24 -18.13
C VAL A 72 3.56 -0.94 -18.56
N ALA A 73 3.94 -1.81 -17.63
CA ALA A 73 4.78 -2.98 -17.91
C ALA A 73 3.94 -4.22 -18.27
N ASP A 74 4.59 -5.33 -18.62
CA ASP A 74 3.87 -6.58 -18.86
C ASP A 74 3.35 -7.20 -17.55
N ASP A 75 2.27 -7.97 -17.64
CA ASP A 75 1.59 -8.61 -16.52
C ASP A 75 2.54 -9.39 -15.59
N GLY A 76 3.52 -10.11 -16.16
CA GLY A 76 4.44 -10.95 -15.39
C GLY A 76 5.44 -10.12 -14.59
N HIS A 77 5.97 -9.07 -15.22
CA HIS A 77 6.81 -8.09 -14.55
C HIS A 77 6.04 -7.35 -13.44
N ASN A 78 4.84 -6.85 -13.75
CA ASN A 78 3.99 -6.14 -12.81
C ASN A 78 3.60 -7.01 -11.61
N GLN A 79 3.27 -8.28 -11.85
CA GLN A 79 3.01 -9.25 -10.79
C GLN A 79 4.23 -9.39 -9.87
N THR A 80 5.41 -9.64 -10.44
CA THR A 80 6.66 -9.81 -9.69
C THR A 80 7.00 -8.58 -8.84
N LEU A 81 6.93 -7.38 -9.44
CA LEU A 81 7.24 -6.13 -8.74
C LEU A 81 6.26 -5.87 -7.59
N SER A 82 4.97 -6.14 -7.81
CA SER A 82 3.94 -5.97 -6.79
C SER A 82 4.14 -6.91 -5.60
N GLU A 83 4.53 -8.16 -5.84
CA GLU A 83 4.83 -9.15 -4.80
C GLU A 83 6.06 -8.74 -3.99
N GLN A 84 7.13 -8.31 -4.65
CA GLN A 84 8.35 -7.85 -3.99
C GLN A 84 8.10 -6.63 -3.10
N ARG A 85 7.31 -5.66 -3.57
CA ARG A 85 6.93 -4.47 -2.77
C ARG A 85 6.11 -4.85 -1.55
N ALA A 86 5.14 -5.75 -1.71
CA ALA A 86 4.33 -6.24 -0.59
C ALA A 86 5.19 -7.00 0.43
N GLN A 87 6.11 -7.84 -0.05
CA GLN A 87 7.04 -8.58 0.80
C GLN A 87 7.95 -7.64 1.60
N ALA A 88 8.54 -6.61 0.96
CA ALA A 88 9.42 -5.65 1.63
C ALA A 88 8.69 -4.92 2.78
N VAL A 89 7.45 -4.50 2.55
CA VAL A 89 6.60 -3.90 3.59
C VAL A 89 6.30 -4.88 4.72
N ALA A 90 5.96 -6.14 4.37
CA ALA A 90 5.65 -7.16 5.36
C ALA A 90 6.87 -7.48 6.25
N GLU A 91 8.04 -7.69 5.66
CA GLU A 91 9.29 -7.92 6.38
C GLU A 91 9.61 -6.76 7.34
N TYR A 92 9.42 -5.52 6.87
CA TYR A 92 9.64 -4.35 7.70
C TYR A 92 8.66 -4.31 8.90
N LEU A 93 7.36 -4.51 8.67
CA LEU A 93 6.36 -4.54 9.76
C LEU A 93 6.61 -5.69 10.75
N THR A 94 6.98 -6.88 10.27
CA THR A 94 7.35 -8.01 11.13
C THR A 94 8.55 -7.67 12.02
N SER A 95 9.53 -6.92 11.51
CA SER A 95 10.67 -6.47 12.32
C SER A 95 10.29 -5.51 13.45
N LYS A 96 9.21 -4.74 13.27
CA LYS A 96 8.71 -3.75 14.25
C LYS A 96 7.68 -4.33 15.21
N ALA A 97 6.90 -5.31 14.76
CA ALA A 97 5.84 -5.94 15.53
C ALA A 97 5.89 -7.49 15.39
N PRO A 98 6.87 -8.14 16.03
CA PRO A 98 7.13 -9.58 15.84
C PRO A 98 6.00 -10.49 16.34
N SER A 99 5.08 -9.98 17.15
CA SER A 99 3.88 -10.71 17.61
C SER A 99 2.73 -10.69 16.60
N VAL A 100 2.80 -9.86 15.56
CA VAL A 100 1.76 -9.70 14.55
C VAL A 100 2.05 -10.63 13.39
N THR A 101 1.05 -11.41 12.97
CA THR A 101 1.19 -12.21 11.74
C THR A 101 0.99 -11.31 10.53
N VAL A 102 1.99 -11.23 9.64
CA VAL A 102 1.91 -10.39 8.44
C VAL A 102 1.91 -11.28 7.21
N GLU A 103 0.85 -11.20 6.41
CA GLU A 103 0.72 -11.91 5.14
C GLU A 103 0.92 -10.92 3.99
N SER A 104 1.67 -11.30 2.96
CA SER A 104 1.89 -10.47 1.78
C SER A 104 1.49 -11.17 0.49
N SER A 105 0.99 -10.39 -0.47
CA SER A 105 0.70 -10.86 -1.83
C SER A 105 0.81 -9.71 -2.84
N GLY A 106 1.02 -10.03 -4.11
CA GLY A 106 0.96 -9.06 -5.21
C GLY A 106 -0.23 -9.32 -6.11
N LYS A 107 -0.74 -8.26 -6.74
CA LYS A 107 -1.84 -8.29 -7.71
C LYS A 107 -1.47 -7.72 -9.07
N GLY A 108 -0.23 -7.27 -9.24
CA GLY A 108 0.18 -6.48 -10.40
C GLY A 108 -0.82 -5.37 -10.69
N GLU A 109 -1.28 -5.30 -11.94
CA GLU A 109 -2.26 -4.34 -12.42
C GLU A 109 -3.72 -4.84 -12.35
N SER A 110 -3.98 -6.03 -11.82
CA SER A 110 -5.29 -6.71 -11.95
C SER A 110 -6.42 -6.09 -11.12
N GLU A 111 -6.08 -5.24 -10.15
CA GLU A 111 -7.03 -4.58 -9.24
C GLU A 111 -6.80 -3.05 -9.22
N PRO A 112 -7.14 -2.35 -10.32
CA PRO A 112 -6.97 -0.91 -10.44
C PRO A 112 -8.01 -0.16 -9.59
N VAL A 113 -7.59 0.95 -8.99
CA VAL A 113 -8.45 1.85 -8.19
C VAL A 113 -8.78 3.14 -8.93
N ALA A 114 -8.06 3.44 -10.01
CA ALA A 114 -8.31 4.59 -10.86
C ALA A 114 -8.09 4.25 -12.35
N SER A 115 -8.79 4.97 -13.22
CA SER A 115 -8.58 4.87 -14.67
C SER A 115 -7.27 5.52 -15.07
N GLU A 116 -6.45 4.80 -15.83
CA GLU A 116 -5.20 5.29 -16.42
C GLU A 116 -5.40 5.99 -17.78
N THR A 117 -6.65 6.07 -18.23
CA THR A 117 -7.06 6.75 -19.46
C THR A 117 -8.10 7.82 -19.13
N LYS A 118 -7.87 9.03 -19.65
CA LYS A 118 -8.80 10.17 -19.57
C LYS A 118 -9.93 10.01 -20.59
N GLU A 119 -10.99 10.81 -20.45
CA GLU A 119 -12.15 10.76 -21.35
C GLU A 119 -11.80 11.07 -22.82
N ASP A 120 -10.76 11.89 -23.06
CA ASP A 120 -10.24 12.21 -24.39
C ASP A 120 -9.31 11.13 -24.99
N GLY A 121 -9.13 10.01 -24.28
CA GLY A 121 -8.24 8.92 -24.68
C GLY A 121 -6.76 9.13 -24.35
N SER A 122 -6.39 10.26 -23.75
CA SER A 122 -5.01 10.50 -23.30
C SER A 122 -4.70 9.79 -21.98
N VAL A 123 -3.41 9.66 -21.67
CA VAL A 123 -2.93 8.98 -20.46
C VAL A 123 -3.23 9.83 -19.21
N SER A 124 -3.71 9.17 -18.16
CA SER A 124 -3.95 9.71 -16.83
C SER A 124 -2.81 9.30 -15.89
N GLU A 125 -1.84 10.21 -15.71
CA GLU A 125 -0.73 9.99 -14.78
C GLU A 125 -1.22 9.96 -13.32
N GLU A 126 -2.29 10.70 -13.01
CA GLU A 126 -2.95 10.63 -11.71
C GLU A 126 -3.55 9.24 -11.45
N GLY A 127 -4.12 8.61 -12.48
CA GLY A 127 -4.65 7.25 -12.40
C GLY A 127 -3.56 6.21 -12.15
N LYS A 128 -2.46 6.29 -12.91
CA LYS A 128 -1.30 5.41 -12.72
C LYS A 128 -0.69 5.56 -11.32
N ALA A 129 -0.48 6.79 -10.87
CA ALA A 129 0.05 7.06 -9.53
C ALA A 129 -0.85 6.51 -8.42
N ALA A 130 -2.18 6.55 -8.60
CA ALA A 130 -3.12 5.94 -7.68
C ALA A 130 -3.06 4.40 -7.71
N ASN A 131 -2.81 3.78 -8.87
CA ASN A 131 -2.71 2.32 -8.99
C ASN A 131 -1.40 1.75 -8.46
N ARG A 132 -0.27 2.47 -8.61
CA ARG A 132 1.01 2.15 -7.97
C ARG A 132 0.89 2.35 -6.45
N ARG A 133 0.51 1.30 -5.73
CA ARG A 133 0.27 1.37 -4.28
C ARG A 133 0.54 0.06 -3.56
N VAL A 134 0.73 0.14 -2.25
CA VAL A 134 0.68 -1.01 -1.35
C VAL A 134 -0.40 -0.77 -0.30
N GLU A 135 -1.33 -1.69 -0.18
CA GLU A 135 -2.39 -1.64 0.83
C GLU A 135 -2.02 -2.50 2.03
N ILE A 136 -2.15 -1.93 3.23
CA ILE A 136 -1.92 -2.60 4.51
C ILE A 136 -3.25 -2.60 5.23
N THR A 137 -3.82 -3.76 5.50
CA THR A 137 -5.14 -3.91 6.13
C THR A 137 -5.04 -4.68 7.43
N TRP A 138 -5.70 -4.16 8.48
CA TRP A 138 -5.77 -4.81 9.78
C TRP A 138 -7.08 -4.50 10.49
N GLN A 139 -7.42 -5.32 11.48
CA GLN A 139 -8.59 -5.16 12.32
C GLN A 139 -8.19 -4.85 13.75
N GLN A 140 -8.83 -3.86 14.37
CA GLN A 140 -8.58 -3.45 15.75
C GLN A 140 -9.87 -3.10 16.50
#